data_AF-A0A3M3WWS6-F1
#
_entry.id   AF-A0A3M3WWS6-F1
#
_cell.length_a   1.000
_cell.length_b   1.000
_cell.length_c   1.000
_cell.angle_alpha   90.00
_cell.angle_beta   90.00
_cell.angle_gamma   90.00
#
_symmetry.space_group_name_H-M   'P 1'
#
loop_
_entity.id
_entity.type
_entity.pdbx_description
1 polymer ?
#
loop_
_entity_poly.entity_id
_entity_poly.type
_entity_poly.pdbx_seq_one_letter_code
_entity_poly.pdbx_strand_id
1 'polypeptide(L)'
;SMPIMVDELVRLYEGYSQGREVVLTALDMQYADYALWQRNWMDAGEQARQLDYWKQQLGEQQPILELPADHPRPVVQSHAGARLA
;
A
#
# COMPACT_ATOMS: atom_id res chain seq x y z
N SER A 1 -4.79 -6.70 1.79
CA SER A 1 -4.50 -7.62 0.67
C SER A 1 -3.96 -8.96 1.16
N MET A 2 -2.93 -9.01 2.01
CA MET A 2 -2.31 -10.28 2.45
C MET A 2 -3.28 -11.31 3.06
N PRO A 3 -4.23 -10.95 3.94
CA PRO A 3 -5.18 -11.94 4.47
C PRO A 3 -6.08 -12.58 3.41
N ILE A 4 -6.53 -11.79 2.42
CA ILE A 4 -7.37 -12.27 1.30
C ILE A 4 -6.59 -13.27 0.45
N MET A 5 -5.36 -12.91 0.07
CA MET A 5 -4.48 -13.79 -0.70
C MET A 5 -4.23 -15.12 0.04
N VAL A 6 -3.94 -15.07 1.33
CA VAL A 6 -3.66 -16.28 2.12
C VAL A 6 -4.92 -17.16 2.24
N ASP A 7 -6.09 -16.58 2.52
CA ASP A 7 -7.35 -17.32 2.60
C ASP A 7 -7.71 -18.00 1.26
N GLU A 8 -7.65 -17.26 0.16
CA GLU A 8 -7.92 -17.78 -1.18
C GLU A 8 -6.93 -18.89 -1.58
N LEU A 9 -5.64 -18.70 -1.28
CA LEU A 9 -4.60 -19.69 -1.53
C LEU A 9 -4.87 -20.98 -0.76
N VAL A 10 -5.18 -20.90 0.53
CA VAL A 10 -5.47 -22.07 1.37
C VAL A 10 -6.70 -22.81 0.86
N ARG A 11 -7.78 -22.09 0.54
CA ARG A 11 -9.03 -22.68 0.00
C ARG A 11 -8.82 -23.43 -1.31
N LEU A 12 -8.09 -22.81 -2.24
CA LEU A 12 -7.77 -23.43 -3.53
C LEU A 12 -6.89 -24.67 -3.31
N TYR A 13 -5.87 -24.58 -2.46
CA TYR A 13 -4.97 -25.68 -2.16
C TYR A 13 -5.70 -26.89 -1.53
N GLU A 14 -6.53 -26.66 -0.52
CA GLU A 14 -7.32 -27.71 0.14
C GLU A 14 -8.29 -28.42 -0.80
N GLY A 15 -8.94 -27.68 -1.71
CA GLY A 15 -9.85 -28.28 -2.68
C GLY A 15 -9.12 -29.09 -3.75
N TYR A 16 -8.12 -28.49 -4.39
CA TYR A 16 -7.39 -29.16 -5.47
C TYR A 16 -6.56 -30.35 -4.99
N SER A 17 -6.02 -30.32 -3.77
CA SER A 17 -5.36 -31.48 -3.16
C SER A 17 -6.29 -32.68 -2.95
N GLN A 18 -7.60 -32.47 -2.91
CA GLN A 18 -8.63 -33.49 -2.77
C GLN A 18 -9.38 -33.79 -4.08
N GLY A 19 -8.91 -33.24 -5.21
CA GLY A 19 -9.57 -33.37 -6.51
C GLY A 19 -10.93 -32.67 -6.60
N ARG A 20 -11.25 -31.76 -5.67
CA ARG A 20 -12.46 -30.95 -5.70
C ARG A 20 -12.19 -29.67 -6.49
N GLU A 21 -13.14 -29.31 -7.36
CA GLU A 21 -13.13 -28.00 -7.99
C GLU A 21 -13.51 -26.93 -6.94
N VAL A 22 -12.75 -25.84 -6.92
CA VAL A 22 -13.01 -24.68 -6.07
C VAL A 22 -13.08 -23.46 -6.97
N VAL A 23 -14.19 -22.74 -6.89
CA VAL A 23 -14.44 -21.51 -7.64
C VAL A 23 -14.48 -20.36 -6.64
N LEU A 24 -13.62 -19.37 -6.84
CA LEU A 24 -13.66 -18.13 -6.09
C LEU A 24 -14.73 -17.20 -6.67
N THR A 25 -15.35 -16.41 -5.81
CA THR A 25 -16.29 -15.37 -6.27
C THR A 25 -15.54 -14.37 -7.14
N ALA A 26 -16.07 -14.11 -8.33
CA ALA A 26 -15.52 -13.09 -9.21
C ALA A 26 -15.60 -11.71 -8.53
N LEU A 27 -14.54 -10.91 -8.65
CA LEU A 27 -14.52 -9.56 -8.11
C LEU A 27 -15.40 -8.64 -8.97
N ASP A 28 -16.31 -7.91 -8.32
CA ASP A 28 -17.15 -6.90 -8.97
C ASP A 28 -16.36 -5.71 -9.50
N MET A 29 -15.14 -5.50 -8.99
CA MET A 29 -14.25 -4.42 -9.38
C MET A 29 -12.80 -4.90 -9.37
N GLN A 30 -12.08 -4.62 -10.44
CA GLN A 30 -10.64 -4.88 -10.53
C GLN A 30 -9.85 -3.65 -10.06
N TYR A 31 -8.59 -3.86 -9.69
CA TYR A 31 -7.72 -2.75 -9.29
C TYR A 31 -7.55 -1.71 -10.41
N ALA A 32 -7.60 -2.13 -11.68
CA ALA A 32 -7.57 -1.23 -12.83
C ALA A 32 -8.76 -0.26 -12.85
N ASP A 33 -9.96 -0.73 -12.49
CA ASP A 33 -11.16 0.10 -12.42
C ASP A 33 -11.03 1.14 -11.30
N TYR A 34 -10.51 0.73 -10.14
CA TYR A 34 -10.18 1.64 -9.04
C TYR A 34 -9.18 2.73 -9.47
N ALA A 35 -8.10 2.36 -10.17
CA ALA A 35 -7.09 3.31 -10.61
C ALA A 35 -7.66 4.33 -11.62
N LEU A 36 -8.51 3.88 -12.55
CA LEU A 36 -9.19 4.76 -13.50
C LEU A 36 -10.16 5.70 -12.78
N TRP A 37 -10.96 5.18 -11.85
CA TRP A 37 -11.86 5.97 -11.02
C TRP A 37 -11.10 7.04 -10.24
N GLN A 38 -10.00 6.67 -9.57
CA GLN A 38 -9.19 7.60 -8.78
C GLN A 38 -8.63 8.71 -9.66
N ARG A 39 -8.11 8.38 -10.85
CA ARG A 39 -7.63 9.36 -11.80
C ARG A 39 -8.72 10.34 -12.21
N ASN A 40 -9.88 9.84 -12.62
CA ASN A 40 -11.01 10.68 -13.03
C ASN A 40 -11.47 11.61 -11.90
N TRP A 41 -11.52 11.10 -10.67
CA TRP A 41 -11.87 11.89 -9.49
C TRP A 41 -10.85 12.99 -9.20
N MET A 42 -9.56 12.67 -9.32
CA MET A 42 -8.47 13.64 -9.18
C MET A 42 -8.53 14.73 -10.25
N ASP A 43 -8.73 14.35 -11.52
CA ASP A 43 -8.86 15.25 -12.67
C ASP A 43 -10.12 16.14 -12.57
N ALA A 44 -11.17 15.67 -11.88
CA ALA A 44 -12.40 16.43 -11.63
C ALA A 44 -12.25 17.55 -10.58
N GLY A 45 -11.02 17.87 -10.16
CA GLY A 45 -10.70 19.00 -9.29
C GLY A 45 -10.34 18.63 -7.86
N GLU A 46 -10.49 17.35 -7.47
CA GLU A 46 -10.07 16.89 -6.15
C GLU A 46 -8.55 17.03 -5.96
N GLN A 47 -7.77 16.85 -7.02
CA GLN A 47 -6.32 17.01 -6.98
C GLN A 47 -5.93 18.39 -6.46
N ALA A 48 -6.53 19.45 -7.00
CA ALA A 48 -6.23 20.82 -6.59
C ALA A 48 -6.62 21.05 -5.12
N ARG A 49 -7.84 20.63 -4.74
CA ARG A 49 -8.36 20.76 -3.38
C ARG A 49 -7.45 20.08 -2.34
N GLN A 50 -7.03 18.84 -2.59
CA GLN A 50 -6.14 18.11 -1.68
C GLN A 50 -4.74 18.70 -1.65
N LEU A 51 -4.21 19.13 -2.80
CA LEU A 51 -2.90 19.76 -2.87
C LEU A 51 -2.84 21.03 -2.03
N ASP A 52 -3.84 21.91 -2.16
CA ASP A 52 -3.92 23.15 -1.40
C ASP A 52 -4.04 22.88 0.10
N TYR A 53 -4.90 21.95 0.49
CA TYR A 53 -5.03 21.54 1.89
C TYR A 53 -3.69 21.05 2.46
N TRP A 54 -3.00 20.12 1.78
CA TRP A 54 -1.77 19.54 2.31
C TRP A 54 -0.60 20.52 2.32
N LYS A 55 -0.51 21.43 1.34
CA LYS A 55 0.46 22.54 1.40
C LYS A 55 0.22 23.43 2.61
N GLN A 56 -1.04 23.75 2.91
CA GLN A 56 -1.38 24.53 4.09
C GLN A 56 -1.04 23.80 5.40
N GLN A 57 -1.26 22.48 5.47
CA GLN A 57 -1.00 21.70 6.69
C GLN A 57 0.49 21.43 6.92
N LEU A 58 1.25 21.11 5.87
CA LEU A 58 2.65 20.71 5.97
C LEU A 58 3.62 21.89 5.85
N GLY A 59 3.14 23.04 5.38
CA GLY A 59 3.96 24.21 5.10
C GLY A 59 4.93 23.99 3.94
N GLU A 60 5.75 25.01 3.70
CA GLU A 60 6.73 25.02 2.59
C GLU A 60 8.03 24.29 2.93
N GLN A 61 8.28 24.02 4.21
CA GLN A 61 9.53 23.42 4.69
C GLN A 61 9.23 22.16 5.50
N GLN A 62 9.89 21.07 5.11
CA GLN A 62 9.85 19.80 5.82
C GLN A 62 11.25 19.53 6.37
N PRO A 63 11.60 20.14 7.52
CA PRO A 63 12.93 19.95 8.10
C PRO A 63 13.13 18.48 8.46
N ILE A 64 14.36 18.01 8.30
CA ILE A 64 14.74 16.68 8.76
C ILE A 64 14.59 16.66 10.28
N LEU A 65 13.91 15.64 10.79
CA LEU A 65 13.79 15.43 12.21
C LEU A 65 15.13 14.91 12.75
N GLU A 66 15.87 15.79 13.42
CA GLU A 66 17.13 15.47 14.11
C GLU A 66 16.82 14.72 15.41
N LEU A 67 16.59 13.41 15.30
CA LEU A 67 16.50 12.52 16.45
C LEU A 67 17.91 12.13 16.92
N PRO A 68 18.13 11.92 18.24
CA PRO A 68 19.39 11.37 18.74
C PRO A 68 19.53 9.92 18.27
N ALA A 69 20.17 9.72 17.13
CA ALA A 69 20.45 8.41 16.57
C ALA A 69 21.88 7.97 16.97
N ASP A 70 22.04 6.68 17.26
CA ASP A 70 23.36 6.10 17.61
C ASP A 70 24.37 6.17 16.45
N HIS A 71 23.86 6.23 15.20
CA HIS A 71 24.66 6.28 13.98
C HIS A 71 24.08 7.27 12.96
N PRO A 72 24.92 7.91 12.14
CA PRO A 72 24.45 8.79 11.07
C PRO A 72 23.59 8.01 10.06
N ARG A 73 22.52 8.63 9.55
CA ARG A 73 21.68 8.02 8.51
C ARG A 73 22.52 7.81 7.24
N PRO A 74 22.64 6.57 6.74
CA PRO A 74 23.41 6.31 5.52
C PRO A 74 22.70 6.89 4.28
N VAL A 75 23.49 7.28 3.27
CA VAL A 75 22.98 7.83 2.00
C VAL A 75 22.14 6.80 1.23
N VAL A 76 22.54 5.53 1.31
CA VAL A 76 21.77 4.40 0.78
C VAL A 76 21.24 3.62 1.97
N GLN A 77 19.93 3.43 2.01
CA GLN A 77 19.31 2.58 3.03
C GLN A 77 19.91 1.17 2.95
N SER A 78 20.54 0.72 4.03
CA SER A 78 20.83 -0.69 4.20
C SER A 78 19.63 -1.36 4.88
N HIS A 79 19.31 -2.59 4.49
CA HIS A 79 18.36 -3.43 5.21
C HIS A 79 19.05 -4.28 6.30
N ALA A 80 20.32 -3.97 6.60
CA ALA A 80 21.11 -4.62 7.63
C ALA A 80 20.80 -4.01 9.01
N GLY A 81 19.61 -4.28 9.52
CA GLY A 81 19.25 -4.02 10.91
C GLY A 81 19.30 -5.30 11.73
N ALA A 82 19.83 -5.25 12.95
CA ALA A 82 19.69 -6.36 13.89
C ALA A 82 18.24 -6.37 14.41
N ARG A 83 17.57 -7.53 14.35
CA ARG A 83 16.29 -7.72 15.04
C ARG A 83 16.62 -8.00 16.51
N LEU A 84 16.54 -6.97 17.35
CA LEU A 84 16.56 -7.16 18.80
C LEU A 84 15.18 -7.71 19.21
N ALA A 85 15.20 -8.83 19.92
CA ALA A 85 14.01 -9.49 20.47
C ALA A 85 13.48 -8.73 21.69
#